data_AF-A0A176VK05-F1
#
_entry.id   AF-A0A176VK05-F1
#
_cell.length_a   1.000
_cell.length_b   1.000
_cell.length_c   1.000
_cell.angle_alpha   90.00
_cell.angle_beta   90.00
_cell.angle_gamma   90.00
#
_symmetry.space_group_name_H-M   'P 1'
#
loop_
_entity.id
_entity.type
_entity.pdbx_description
1 polymer ?
#
loop_
_entity_poly.entity_id
_entity_poly.type
_entity_poly.pdbx_seq_one_letter_code
_entity_poly.pdbx_strand_id
1 'polypeptide(L)'
;MSTTARWQVPTRMEMTGCDVFVGAMPIRLPPFSPRPLAPALARMGAIHFYTVVQRPSPGGFPYVYFDFLPESPEDPAVAFGALLGQRIPGIVQERNLRRLPTKSCWWIGKTAEDKGVESVREFNELWDKRLLLFRHDCRHYTDALVDHLTGEAGVIERVMELKRNDVDAAQRFTEYD
;
A
#
# COMPACT_ATOMS: atom_id res chain seq x y z
N MET A 1 -22.48 22.00 -20.21
CA MET A 1 -21.50 22.87 -19.51
C MET A 1 -21.11 22.16 -18.22
N SER A 2 -19.95 21.50 -18.22
CA SER A 2 -19.52 20.61 -17.13
C SER A 2 -18.60 21.37 -16.17
N THR A 3 -19.07 21.55 -14.95
CA THR A 3 -18.32 22.18 -13.85
C THR A 3 -17.30 21.18 -13.34
N THR A 4 -16.06 21.31 -13.77
CA THR A 4 -14.93 20.58 -13.16
C THR A 4 -14.65 21.22 -11.81
N ALA A 5 -15.01 20.53 -10.74
CA ALA A 5 -14.62 20.88 -9.38
C ALA A 5 -13.09 20.83 -9.28
N ARG A 6 -12.47 22.01 -9.35
CA ARG A 6 -11.03 22.22 -9.20
C ARG A 6 -10.77 22.32 -7.69
N TRP A 7 -10.15 21.30 -7.11
CA TRP A 7 -9.76 21.27 -5.70
C TRP A 7 -8.85 22.46 -5.37
N GLN A 8 -9.31 23.32 -4.46
CA GLN A 8 -8.50 24.40 -3.90
C GLN A 8 -7.82 23.91 -2.62
N VAL A 9 -6.50 24.12 -2.54
CA VAL A 9 -5.73 23.87 -1.32
C VAL A 9 -6.07 24.98 -0.31
N PRO A 10 -6.54 24.66 0.91
CA PRO A 10 -6.90 25.67 1.90
C PRO A 10 -5.70 26.51 2.33
N THR A 11 -5.87 27.83 2.31
CA THR A 11 -4.88 28.80 2.78
C THR A 11 -4.92 28.86 4.31
N ARG A 12 -3.88 28.30 4.94
CA ARG A 12 -3.44 28.50 6.34
C ARG A 12 -4.51 28.36 7.44
N MET A 13 -4.66 27.12 7.89
CA MET A 13 -5.00 26.74 9.28
C MET A 13 -4.08 25.56 9.62
N GLU A 14 -3.43 25.55 10.80
CA GLU A 14 -2.54 24.47 11.23
C GLU A 14 -3.32 23.15 11.23
N MET A 15 -3.08 22.30 10.24
CA MET A 15 -3.69 20.98 10.17
C MET A 15 -2.82 20.02 10.97
N THR A 16 -3.22 19.76 12.21
CA THR A 16 -2.60 18.77 13.09
C THR A 16 -2.90 17.37 12.53
N GLY A 17 -2.00 16.83 11.71
CA GLY A 17 -2.09 15.47 11.17
C GLY A 17 -1.50 15.32 9.76
N CYS A 18 -0.69 14.28 9.57
CA CYS A 18 -0.09 13.89 8.30
C CYS A 18 -1.11 13.16 7.41
N ASP A 19 -1.11 13.40 6.09
CA ASP A 19 -1.99 12.65 5.19
C ASP A 19 -1.47 11.21 5.00
N VAL A 20 -2.36 10.23 5.09
CA VAL A 20 -2.07 8.81 4.92
C VAL A 20 -2.75 8.29 3.66
N PHE A 21 -1.99 7.53 2.87
CA PHE A 21 -2.43 6.94 1.62
C PHE A 21 -2.12 5.45 1.62
N VAL A 22 -2.95 4.67 0.93
CA VAL A 22 -2.69 3.26 0.67
C VAL A 22 -2.57 3.06 -0.83
N GLY A 23 -1.50 2.37 -1.24
CA GLY A 23 -1.32 1.96 -2.61
C GLY A 23 -1.47 0.46 -2.81
N ALA A 24 -1.87 0.09 -4.03
CA ALA A 24 -2.07 -1.30 -4.42
C ALA A 24 -1.50 -1.57 -5.81
N MET A 25 -0.68 -2.60 -5.98
CA MET A 25 -0.07 -2.93 -7.27
C MET A 25 -0.05 -4.43 -7.56
N PRO A 26 -0.02 -4.84 -8.84
CA PRO A 26 0.12 -6.25 -9.18
C PRO A 26 1.40 -6.84 -8.59
N ILE A 27 1.35 -8.12 -8.18
CA ILE A 27 2.53 -8.87 -7.76
C ILE A 27 3.52 -8.93 -8.92
N ARG A 28 4.78 -8.58 -8.62
CA ARG A 28 5.89 -8.78 -9.55
C ARG A 28 6.48 -10.15 -9.29
N LEU A 29 6.42 -11.00 -10.30
CA LEU A 29 7.00 -12.33 -10.24
C LEU A 29 8.48 -12.30 -10.65
N PRO A 30 9.33 -13.12 -10.01
CA PRO A 30 10.69 -13.33 -10.47
C PRO A 30 10.73 -13.77 -11.95
N PRO A 31 11.75 -13.38 -12.73
CA PRO A 31 11.83 -13.70 -14.16
C PRO A 31 11.76 -15.19 -14.50
N PHE A 32 12.17 -16.05 -13.56
CA PHE A 32 12.16 -17.51 -13.69
C PHE A 32 10.80 -18.16 -13.38
N SER A 33 9.79 -17.38 -13.01
CA SER A 33 8.48 -17.90 -12.63
C SER A 33 7.77 -18.60 -13.80
N PRO A 34 7.12 -19.74 -13.59
CA PRO A 34 6.30 -20.38 -14.62
C PRO A 34 5.24 -19.41 -15.16
N ARG A 35 5.08 -19.35 -16.50
CA ARG A 35 4.06 -18.51 -17.17
C ARG A 35 2.65 -18.57 -16.56
N PRO A 36 2.11 -19.74 -16.15
CA PRO A 36 0.76 -19.78 -15.57
C PRO A 36 0.67 -19.24 -14.13
N LEU A 37 1.79 -18.91 -13.48
CA LEU A 37 1.78 -18.47 -12.08
C LEU A 37 1.16 -17.08 -11.90
N ALA A 38 1.45 -16.12 -12.78
CA ALA A 38 0.86 -14.77 -12.72
C ALA A 38 -0.68 -14.80 -12.76
N PRO A 39 -1.33 -15.44 -13.75
CA PRO A 39 -2.79 -15.51 -13.77
C PRO A 39 -3.36 -16.32 -12.61
N ALA A 40 -2.67 -17.35 -12.12
CA ALA A 40 -3.12 -18.11 -10.94
C ALA A 40 -3.12 -17.24 -9.68
N LEU A 41 -2.03 -16.50 -9.41
CA LEU A 41 -1.93 -15.56 -8.30
C LEU A 41 -2.99 -14.45 -8.39
N ALA A 42 -3.22 -13.91 -9.58
CA ALA A 42 -4.27 -12.92 -9.80
C ALA A 42 -5.67 -13.47 -9.47
N ARG A 43 -5.99 -14.72 -9.87
CA ARG A 43 -7.26 -15.38 -9.51
C ARG A 43 -7.40 -15.63 -8.00
N MET A 44 -6.29 -15.80 -7.29
CA MET A 44 -6.26 -15.88 -5.83
C MET A 44 -6.27 -14.50 -5.14
N GLY A 45 -6.45 -13.41 -5.90
CA GLY A 45 -6.51 -12.06 -5.37
C GLY A 45 -5.15 -11.56 -4.85
N ALA A 46 -4.04 -12.11 -5.34
CA ALA A 46 -2.71 -11.67 -4.94
C ALA A 46 -2.40 -10.28 -5.51
N ILE A 47 -2.55 -9.27 -4.65
CA ILE A 47 -2.24 -7.87 -4.91
C ILE A 47 -1.32 -7.40 -3.79
N HIS A 48 -0.32 -6.61 -4.15
CA HIS A 48 0.62 -6.03 -3.20
C HIS A 48 0.09 -4.71 -2.67
N PHE A 49 0.17 -4.49 -1.36
CA PHE A 49 -0.27 -3.26 -0.69
C PHE A 49 0.86 -2.59 0.07
N TYR A 50 0.81 -1.27 0.16
CA TYR A 50 1.77 -0.46 0.90
C TYR A 50 1.11 0.81 1.42
N THR A 51 1.73 1.41 2.44
CA THR A 51 1.26 2.66 3.06
C THR A 51 2.20 3.80 2.71
N VAL A 52 1.67 5.00 2.49
CA VAL A 52 2.46 6.21 2.31
C VAL A 52 1.98 7.29 3.26
N VAL A 53 2.90 7.88 4.02
CA VAL A 53 2.62 9.01 4.91
C VAL A 53 3.23 10.27 4.34
N GLN A 54 2.43 11.32 4.19
CA GLN A 54 2.89 12.63 3.79
C GLN A 54 3.41 13.39 5.02
N ARG A 55 4.64 13.89 4.94
CA ARG A 55 5.25 14.72 5.98
C ARG A 55 5.70 16.07 5.41
N PRO A 56 5.70 17.14 6.21
CA PRO A 56 6.43 18.35 5.86
C PRO A 56 7.90 18.00 5.62
N SER A 57 8.44 18.36 4.44
CA SER A 57 9.81 18.03 4.07
C SER A 57 10.46 19.18 3.30
N PRO A 58 11.38 19.94 3.93
CA PRO A 58 12.14 20.98 3.25
C PRO A 58 13.05 20.44 2.14
N GLY A 59 13.39 19.15 2.18
CA GLY A 59 14.31 18.49 1.25
C GLY A 59 13.68 17.96 -0.04
N GLY A 60 12.41 18.25 -0.31
CA GLY A 60 11.74 17.87 -1.56
C GLY A 60 11.27 16.40 -1.64
N PHE A 61 11.26 15.67 -0.52
CA PHE A 61 10.67 14.33 -0.39
C PHE A 61 9.54 14.36 0.64
N PRO A 62 8.33 14.85 0.27
CA PRO A 62 7.24 15.04 1.21
C PRO A 62 6.48 13.75 1.56
N TYR A 63 6.91 12.59 1.08
CA TYR A 63 6.22 11.32 1.29
C TYR A 63 7.20 10.24 1.78
N VAL A 64 6.76 9.40 2.71
CA VAL A 64 7.49 8.23 3.19
C VAL A 64 6.65 6.98 2.95
N TYR A 65 7.22 6.06 2.20
CA TYR A 65 6.64 4.77 1.79
C TYR A 65 7.03 3.69 2.79
N PHE A 66 6.06 2.87 3.17
CA PHE A 66 6.21 1.74 4.08
C PHE A 66 5.58 0.49 3.49
N ASP A 67 6.32 -0.62 3.57
CA ASP A 67 5.96 -1.86 2.92
C ASP A 67 6.47 -3.08 3.68
N PHE A 68 5.72 -4.18 3.69
CA PHE A 68 6.10 -5.43 4.30
C PHE A 68 6.23 -6.52 3.24
N LEU A 69 7.46 -6.98 3.03
CA LEU A 69 7.86 -7.85 1.92
C LEU A 69 8.60 -9.09 2.43
N PRO A 70 8.69 -10.17 1.64
CA PRO A 70 9.72 -11.18 1.85
C PRO A 70 11.10 -10.52 1.84
N GLU A 71 12.03 -10.98 2.67
CA GLU A 71 13.38 -10.41 2.74
C GLU A 71 14.17 -10.61 1.43
N SER A 72 14.01 -11.79 0.82
CA SER A 72 14.64 -12.14 -0.47
C SER A 72 13.62 -12.81 -1.40
N PRO A 73 12.71 -12.04 -2.02
CA PRO A 73 11.63 -12.61 -2.84
C PRO A 73 12.12 -13.29 -4.13
N GLU A 74 13.34 -12.94 -4.58
CA GLU A 74 14.00 -13.54 -5.75
C GLU A 74 14.68 -14.88 -5.42
N ASP A 75 14.87 -15.22 -4.13
CA ASP A 75 15.39 -16.52 -3.71
C ASP A 75 14.31 -17.59 -3.92
N PRO A 76 14.55 -18.63 -4.75
CA PRO A 76 13.60 -19.70 -4.98
C PRO A 76 13.14 -20.38 -3.69
N ALA A 77 14.02 -20.59 -2.71
CA ALA A 77 13.66 -21.25 -1.46
C ALA A 77 12.64 -20.43 -0.66
N VAL A 78 12.84 -19.10 -0.60
CA VAL A 78 11.90 -18.17 0.04
C VAL A 78 10.58 -18.14 -0.71
N ALA A 79 10.61 -18.03 -2.04
CA ALA A 79 9.42 -17.99 -2.88
C ALA A 79 8.58 -19.29 -2.78
N PHE A 80 9.22 -20.46 -2.88
CA PHE A 80 8.54 -21.74 -2.73
C PHE A 80 8.03 -21.94 -1.30
N GLY A 81 8.81 -21.60 -0.28
CA GLY A 81 8.37 -21.69 1.10
C GLY A 81 7.12 -20.85 1.35
N ALA A 82 7.09 -19.63 0.85
CA ALA A 82 5.93 -18.74 0.94
C ALA A 82 4.68 -19.36 0.29
N LEU A 83 4.81 -19.89 -0.93
CA LEU A 83 3.72 -20.52 -1.68
C LEU A 83 3.21 -21.81 -1.01
N LEU A 84 4.09 -22.55 -0.33
CA LEU A 84 3.73 -23.74 0.46
C LEU A 84 3.12 -23.39 1.83
N GLY A 85 2.90 -22.10 2.11
CA GLY A 85 2.29 -21.64 3.37
C GLY A 85 3.24 -21.72 4.56
N GLN A 86 4.56 -21.78 4.32
CA GLN A 86 5.55 -21.69 5.38
C GLN A 86 5.69 -20.25 5.87
N ARG A 87 6.08 -20.09 7.14
CA ARG A 87 6.54 -18.80 7.66
C ARG A 87 7.94 -18.54 7.13
N ILE A 88 8.13 -17.42 6.45
CA ILE A 88 9.39 -17.03 5.84
C ILE A 88 9.91 -15.71 6.43
N PRO A 89 11.22 -15.43 6.32
CA PRO A 89 11.77 -14.13 6.70
C PRO A 89 11.13 -13.00 5.88
N GLY A 90 10.65 -11.98 6.57
CA GLY A 90 10.12 -10.76 5.99
C GLY A 90 10.89 -9.53 6.47
N ILE A 91 10.67 -8.42 5.79
CA ILE A 91 11.28 -7.12 6.08
C ILE A 91 10.24 -6.03 5.95
N VAL A 92 10.26 -5.08 6.90
CA VAL A 92 9.53 -3.81 6.75
C VAL A 92 10.48 -2.80 6.15
N GLN A 93 10.10 -2.23 5.01
CA GLN A 93 10.91 -1.32 4.24
C GLN A 93 10.38 0.10 4.32
N GLU A 94 11.28 1.06 4.56
CA GLU A 94 11.01 2.49 4.52
C GLU A 94 11.71 3.14 3.31
N ARG A 95 11.00 3.98 2.55
CA ARG A 95 11.59 4.74 1.41
C ARG A 95 11.05 6.16 1.33
N ASN A 96 11.92 7.15 1.12
CA ASN A 96 11.50 8.53 0.86
C ASN A 96 11.07 8.71 -0.61
N LEU A 97 9.92 9.32 -0.84
CA LEU A 97 9.35 9.58 -2.16
C LEU A 97 9.17 11.08 -2.41
N ARG A 98 9.43 11.51 -3.66
CA ARG A 98 9.17 12.88 -4.13
C ARG A 98 7.72 13.11 -4.52
N ARG A 99 7.05 12.06 -4.99
CA ARG A 99 5.69 12.09 -5.53
C ARG A 99 4.95 10.81 -5.18
N LEU A 100 3.63 10.89 -5.06
CA LEU A 100 2.75 9.74 -4.92
C LEU A 100 2.58 8.98 -6.25
N PRO A 101 2.46 7.65 -6.21
CA PRO A 101 2.05 6.86 -7.38
C PRO A 101 0.53 7.02 -7.62
N THR A 102 0.14 8.06 -8.37
CA THR A 102 -1.25 8.53 -8.46
C THR A 102 -2.26 7.57 -9.10
N LYS A 103 -1.83 6.58 -9.91
CA LYS A 103 -2.75 5.65 -10.59
C LYS A 103 -3.22 4.48 -9.73
N SER A 104 -2.68 4.34 -8.53
CA SER A 104 -2.87 3.14 -7.72
C SER A 104 -2.67 3.42 -6.24
N CYS A 105 -3.02 4.63 -5.81
CA CYS A 105 -2.82 5.12 -4.46
C CYS A 105 -4.00 6.01 -4.08
N TRP A 106 -4.66 5.68 -2.97
CA TRP A 106 -5.88 6.33 -2.50
C TRP A 106 -5.61 6.98 -1.15
N TRP A 107 -6.12 8.19 -0.97
CA TRP A 107 -6.09 8.88 0.32
C TRP A 107 -7.04 8.19 1.27
N ILE A 108 -6.58 7.93 2.50
CA ILE A 108 -7.36 7.25 3.53
C ILE A 108 -7.84 8.23 4.58
N GLY A 109 -6.95 9.07 5.09
CA GLY A 109 -7.26 9.94 6.21
C GLY A 109 -6.04 10.72 6.69
N LYS A 110 -6.24 11.44 7.80
CA LYS A 110 -5.16 12.09 8.54
C LYS A 110 -4.72 11.22 9.71
N THR A 111 -3.45 11.29 10.06
CA THR A 111 -2.98 10.76 11.33
C THR A 111 -3.64 11.45 12.50
N ALA A 112 -3.75 10.76 13.64
CA ALA A 112 -3.98 11.41 14.92
C ALA A 112 -2.90 12.47 15.20
N GLU A 113 -3.21 13.49 16.00
CA GLU A 113 -2.36 14.68 16.18
C GLU A 113 -0.94 14.35 16.70
N ASP A 114 -0.82 13.29 17.50
CA ASP A 114 0.43 12.78 18.07
C ASP A 114 1.16 11.78 17.19
N LYS A 115 0.59 11.43 16.02
CA LYS A 115 1.13 10.39 15.14
C LYS A 115 1.72 10.93 13.85
N GLY A 116 2.84 10.33 13.47
CA GLY A 116 3.56 10.66 12.24
C GLY A 116 4.53 9.54 11.84
N VAL A 117 5.57 9.89 11.09
CA VAL A 117 6.57 8.94 10.60
C VAL A 117 7.31 8.22 11.73
N GLU A 118 7.60 8.88 12.85
CA GLU A 118 8.25 8.22 13.99
C GLU A 118 7.35 7.15 14.63
N SER A 119 6.04 7.41 14.75
CA SER A 119 5.08 6.40 15.23
C SER A 119 5.05 5.16 14.33
N VAL A 120 5.24 5.34 13.02
CA VAL A 120 5.39 4.19 12.10
C VAL A 120 6.64 3.38 12.42
N ARG A 121 7.76 4.03 12.76
CA ARG A 121 9.00 3.32 13.10
C ARG A 121 8.87 2.55 14.40
N GLU A 122 8.26 3.15 15.43
CA GLU A 122 7.93 2.47 16.68
C GLU A 122 7.01 1.26 16.46
N PHE A 123 5.97 1.42 15.63
CA PHE A 123 5.11 0.31 15.21
C PHE A 123 5.92 -0.81 14.52
N ASN A 124 6.84 -0.44 13.63
CA ASN A 124 7.67 -1.39 12.87
C ASN A 124 8.69 -2.16 13.72
N GLU A 125 9.11 -1.60 14.85
CA GLU A 125 9.96 -2.30 15.82
C GLU A 125 9.22 -3.46 16.49
N LEU A 126 7.91 -3.30 16.70
CA LEU A 126 7.06 -4.29 17.36
C LEU A 126 6.42 -5.30 16.38
N TRP A 127 6.42 -5.00 15.08
CA TRP A 127 5.82 -5.86 14.08
C TRP A 127 6.56 -7.21 13.95
N ASP A 128 5.81 -8.32 14.00
CA ASP A 128 6.37 -9.66 13.73
C ASP A 128 6.80 -9.77 12.26
N LYS A 129 8.10 -9.86 12.02
CA LYS A 129 8.68 -9.90 10.66
C LYS A 129 8.62 -11.28 10.03
N ARG A 130 8.03 -12.29 10.67
CA ARG A 130 7.80 -13.62 10.08
C ARG A 130 6.60 -13.56 9.14
N LEU A 131 6.86 -13.39 7.85
CA LEU A 131 5.83 -13.25 6.84
C LEU A 131 5.13 -14.60 6.57
N LEU A 132 3.81 -14.55 6.43
CA LEU A 132 2.98 -15.68 6.04
C LEU A 132 1.94 -15.22 5.02
N LEU A 133 2.06 -15.69 3.77
CA LEU A 133 1.14 -15.28 2.71
C LEU A 133 -0.32 -15.53 3.10
N PHE A 134 -1.16 -14.54 2.83
CA PHE A 134 -2.60 -14.51 3.09
C PHE A 134 -3.00 -14.53 4.57
N ARG A 135 -2.06 -14.54 5.53
CA ARG A 135 -2.38 -14.56 6.98
C ARG A 135 -1.60 -13.56 7.83
N HIS A 136 -0.41 -13.15 7.38
CA HIS A 136 0.44 -12.15 8.00
C HIS A 136 1.39 -11.59 6.94
N ASP A 137 0.86 -10.73 6.08
CA ASP A 137 1.56 -10.20 4.90
C ASP A 137 1.27 -8.72 4.70
N CYS A 138 1.61 -8.17 3.53
CA CYS A 138 1.48 -6.74 3.24
C CYS A 138 0.08 -6.17 3.47
N ARG A 139 -0.98 -6.98 3.32
CA ARG A 139 -2.37 -6.56 3.60
C ARG A 139 -2.58 -6.30 5.08
N HIS A 140 -2.22 -7.29 5.88
CA HIS A 140 -2.36 -7.25 7.34
C HIS A 140 -1.50 -6.15 7.95
N TYR A 141 -0.27 -6.00 7.44
CA TYR A 141 0.61 -4.90 7.82
C TYR A 141 -0.01 -3.54 7.47
N THR A 142 -0.53 -3.39 6.26
CA THR A 142 -1.13 -2.12 5.81
C THR A 142 -2.38 -1.76 6.60
N ASP A 143 -3.30 -2.70 6.81
CA ASP A 143 -4.49 -2.48 7.65
C ASP A 143 -4.10 -2.09 9.08
N ALA A 144 -3.20 -2.86 9.71
CA ALA A 144 -2.78 -2.60 11.08
C ALA A 144 -2.05 -1.26 11.23
N LEU A 145 -1.20 -0.90 10.26
CA LEU A 145 -0.49 0.37 10.28
C LEU A 145 -1.45 1.55 10.08
N VAL A 146 -2.41 1.43 9.16
CA VAL A 146 -3.38 2.50 8.92
C VAL A 146 -4.30 2.67 10.12
N ASP A 147 -4.81 1.58 10.69
CA ASP A 147 -5.59 1.62 11.93
C ASP A 147 -4.77 2.27 13.07
N HIS A 148 -3.51 1.86 13.23
CA HIS A 148 -2.60 2.48 14.19
C HIS A 148 -2.46 4.00 13.96
N LEU A 149 -2.38 4.48 12.72
CA LEU A 149 -2.15 5.89 12.43
C LEU A 149 -3.41 6.75 12.47
N THR A 150 -4.53 6.25 11.97
CA THR A 150 -5.74 7.03 11.68
C THR A 150 -6.98 6.54 12.44
N GLY A 151 -6.94 5.33 13.03
CA GLY A 151 -8.11 4.66 13.60
C GLY A 151 -9.09 4.09 12.56
N GLU A 152 -8.68 4.01 11.30
CA GLU A 152 -9.49 3.45 10.22
C GLU A 152 -9.18 1.96 10.04
N ALA A 153 -10.19 1.12 10.22
CA ALA A 153 -10.09 -0.33 10.04
C ALA A 153 -10.71 -0.79 8.71
N GLY A 154 -10.36 -2.00 8.25
CA GLY A 154 -10.91 -2.60 7.02
C GLY A 154 -10.53 -1.85 5.73
N VAL A 155 -9.35 -1.21 5.73
CA VAL A 155 -8.92 -0.31 4.66
C VAL A 155 -8.60 -1.07 3.39
N ILE A 156 -8.02 -2.28 3.51
CA ILE A 156 -7.71 -3.13 2.36
C ILE A 156 -8.98 -3.51 1.59
N GLU A 157 -10.06 -3.89 2.28
CA GLU A 157 -11.34 -4.22 1.64
C GLU A 157 -11.90 -3.01 0.89
N ARG A 158 -11.92 -1.84 1.55
CA ARG A 158 -12.35 -0.58 0.94
C ARG A 158 -11.53 -0.19 -0.30
N VAL A 159 -10.20 -0.28 -0.23
CA VAL A 159 -9.30 0.03 -1.36
C VAL A 159 -9.51 -0.95 -2.51
N MET A 160 -9.78 -2.23 -2.22
CA MET A 160 -10.08 -3.22 -3.24
C MET A 160 -11.39 -2.92 -3.98
N GLU A 161 -12.42 -2.45 -3.28
CA GLU A 161 -13.66 -2.01 -3.90
C GLU A 161 -13.46 -0.80 -4.81
N LEU A 162 -12.70 0.21 -4.34
CA LEU A 162 -12.34 1.38 -5.14
C LEU A 162 -11.59 0.99 -6.42
N LYS A 163 -10.59 0.10 -6.28
CA LYS A 163 -9.81 -0.39 -7.41
C LYS A 163 -10.67 -1.11 -8.45
N ARG A 164 -11.63 -1.93 -8.02
CA ARG A 164 -12.57 -2.62 -8.92
C ARG A 164 -13.41 -1.60 -9.70
N ASN A 165 -13.94 -0.58 -9.01
CA ASN A 165 -14.74 0.46 -9.64
C ASN A 165 -13.93 1.28 -10.67
N ASP A 166 -12.66 1.56 -10.39
CA ASP A 166 -11.75 2.25 -11.33
C ASP A 166 -11.50 1.43 -12.61
N VAL A 167 -11.36 0.10 -12.47
CA VAL A 167 -11.19 -0.81 -13.63
C VAL A 167 -12.47 -0.86 -14.46
N ASP A 168 -13.63 -1.02 -13.83
CA ASP A 168 -14.92 -1.06 -14.51
C ASP A 168 -15.23 0.26 -15.24
N ALA A 169 -14.84 1.39 -14.64
CA ALA A 169 -14.94 2.69 -15.29
C ALA A 169 -14.06 2.73 -16.54
N ALA A 170 -12.79 2.31 -16.44
CA ALA A 170 -11.86 2.31 -17.58
C ALA A 170 -12.32 1.40 -18.74
N GLN A 171 -12.91 0.23 -18.45
CA GLN A 171 -13.43 -0.68 -19.48
C GLN A 171 -14.65 -0.14 -20.22
N ARG A 172 -15.57 0.56 -19.52
CA ARG A 172 -16.72 1.21 -20.16
C ARG A 172 -16.34 2.31 -21.15
N PHE A 173 -15.18 2.95 -20.97
CA PHE A 173 -14.67 3.95 -21.92
C PHE A 173 -14.02 3.33 -23.16
N THR A 174 -13.66 2.04 -23.14
CA THR A 174 -13.02 1.35 -24.29
C THR A 174 -14.00 0.61 -25.20
N GLU A 175 -15.27 0.44 -24.79
CA GLU A 175 -16.31 -0.26 -25.58
C GLU A 175 -17.09 0.65 -26.56
N TYR A 176 -16.76 1.94 -26.62
CA TYR A 176 -17.44 2.93 -27.48
C TYR A 176 -16.57 3.51 -28.60
N ASP A 177 -15.37 2.98 -28.83
CA ASP A 177 -14.47 3.35 -29.93
C ASP A 177 -14.44 2.31 -31.06
#